data_AF-A0AAW2AW66-F1
#
_entry.id   AF-A0AAW2AW66-F1
#
_cell.length_a   1.000
_cell.length_b   1.000
_cell.length_c   1.000
_cell.angle_alpha   90.00
_cell.angle_beta   90.00
_cell.angle_gamma   90.00
#
_symmetry.space_group_name_H-M   'P 1'
#
loop_
_entity.id
_entity.type
_entity.pdbx_description
1 polymer ?
#
loop_
_entity_poly.entity_id
_entity_poly.type
_entity_poly.pdbx_seq_one_letter_code
_entity_poly.pdbx_strand_id
1 'polypeptide(L)'
;MKTTLLEAVQKRFKNIENEPLYAVATLLDPRFKDRYFTGADSNKHAKDALTQEVEKMEAALLSRTTPEGAETVPENPHKAPRLEAQPDSSSSSRKSSLKGLFEEILQEHDEERGA
;
A
#
# COMPACT_ATOMS: atom_id res chain seq x y z
N MET A 1 -20.51 -9.02 -16.64
CA MET A 1 -19.25 -9.46 -16.01
C MET A 1 -18.39 -8.29 -15.53
N LYS A 2 -18.13 -7.26 -16.35
CA LYS A 2 -17.37 -6.06 -15.93
C LYS A 2 -17.99 -5.37 -14.70
N THR A 3 -19.32 -5.24 -14.68
CA THR A 3 -20.10 -4.69 -13.56
C THR A 3 -19.93 -5.46 -12.25
N THR A 4 -20.04 -6.78 -12.31
CA THR A 4 -19.83 -7.67 -11.16
C THR A 4 -18.41 -7.56 -10.58
N LEU A 5 -17.41 -7.36 -11.45
CA LEU A 5 -16.03 -7.15 -11.01
C LEU A 5 -15.88 -5.80 -10.30
N LEU A 6 -16.48 -4.73 -10.85
CA LEU A 6 -16.45 -3.41 -10.24
C LEU A 6 -17.10 -3.40 -8.86
N GLU A 7 -18.26 -4.03 -8.71
CA GLU A 7 -18.96 -4.17 -7.43
C GLU A 7 -18.11 -4.93 -6.40
N ALA A 8 -17.45 -6.01 -6.82
CA ALA A 8 -16.58 -6.79 -5.94
C ALA A 8 -15.36 -5.96 -5.47
N VAL A 9 -14.76 -5.16 -6.36
CA VAL A 9 -13.65 -4.26 -6.03
C VAL A 9 -14.11 -3.18 -5.05
N GLN A 10 -15.21 -2.48 -5.36
CA GLN A 10 -15.76 -1.45 -4.47
C GLN A 10 -16.09 -2.02 -3.09
N LYS A 11 -16.70 -3.20 -3.02
CA LYS A 11 -17.01 -3.87 -1.75
C LYS A 11 -15.75 -4.19 -0.95
N ARG A 12 -14.71 -4.70 -1.60
CA ARG A 12 -13.45 -5.07 -0.94
C ARG A 12 -12.69 -3.87 -0.41
N PHE A 13 -12.63 -2.79 -1.18
CA PHE A 13 -11.81 -1.62 -0.86
C PHE A 13 -12.58 -0.46 -0.23
N LYS A 14 -13.88 -0.63 0.05
CA LYS A 14 -14.76 0.41 0.61
C LYS A 14 -14.17 1.12 1.83
N ASN A 15 -13.51 0.37 2.71
CA ASN A 15 -12.98 0.87 3.98
C ASN A 15 -11.44 0.83 4.02
N ILE A 16 -10.77 0.78 2.86
CA ILE A 16 -9.31 0.61 2.79
C ILE A 16 -8.55 1.78 3.44
N GLU A 17 -9.13 2.99 3.41
CA GLU A 17 -8.56 4.18 4.02
C GLU A 17 -8.57 4.15 5.56
N ASN A 18 -9.39 3.27 6.16
CA ASN A 18 -9.43 3.08 7.61
C ASN A 18 -8.38 2.08 8.09
N GLU A 19 -7.70 1.39 7.16
CA GLU A 19 -6.65 0.45 7.50
C GLU A 19 -5.34 1.25 7.74
N PRO A 20 -4.78 1.21 8.97
CA PRO A 20 -3.68 2.10 9.34
C PRO A 20 -2.43 1.94 8.48
N LEU A 21 -2.07 0.71 8.08
CA LEU A 21 -0.86 0.45 7.30
C LEU A 21 -0.92 1.13 5.93
N TYR A 22 -2.02 0.97 5.19
CA TYR A 22 -2.24 1.56 3.87
C TYR A 22 -2.43 3.07 3.96
N ALA A 23 -3.15 3.54 5.00
CA ALA A 23 -3.35 4.96 5.23
C ALA A 23 -2.01 5.68 5.49
N VAL A 24 -1.15 5.13 6.36
CA VAL A 24 0.19 5.66 6.64
C VAL A 24 1.09 5.56 5.41
N ALA A 25 1.10 4.43 4.70
CA ALA A 25 1.89 4.29 3.47
C ALA A 25 1.50 5.31 2.39
N THR A 26 0.19 5.57 2.24
CA THR A 26 -0.34 6.58 1.31
C THR A 26 0.05 7.99 1.74
N LEU A 27 0.02 8.28 3.04
CA LEU A 27 0.40 9.57 3.62
C LEU A 27 1.90 9.86 3.44
N LEU A 28 2.75 8.84 3.58
CA LEU A 28 4.20 8.96 3.44
C LEU A 28 4.66 9.13 2.00
N ASP A 29 3.86 8.72 1.01
CA ASP A 29 4.17 8.98 -0.39
C ASP A 29 3.77 10.44 -0.76
N PRO A 30 4.73 11.32 -1.09
CA PRO A 30 4.46 12.72 -1.38
C PRO A 30 3.48 12.92 -2.54
N ARG A 31 3.36 11.94 -3.44
CA ARG A 31 2.46 12.00 -4.58
C ARG A 31 1.01 11.81 -4.15
N PHE A 32 0.75 11.09 -3.06
CA PHE A 32 -0.60 10.67 -2.69
C PHE A 32 -1.15 11.36 -1.44
N LYS A 33 -0.29 11.99 -0.62
CA LYS A 33 -0.65 12.60 0.67
C LYS A 33 -1.89 13.53 0.68
N ASP A 34 -2.15 14.27 -0.40
CA ASP A 34 -3.24 15.26 -0.49
C ASP A 34 -4.36 14.87 -1.46
N ARG A 35 -4.23 13.74 -2.17
CA ARG A 35 -5.06 13.44 -3.35
C ARG A 35 -5.97 12.22 -3.22
N TYR A 36 -5.67 11.28 -2.32
CA TYR A 36 -6.30 9.94 -2.34
C TYR A 36 -6.96 9.54 -1.02
N PHE A 37 -7.21 10.52 -0.14
CA PHE A 37 -8.10 10.35 1.01
C PHE A 37 -9.47 10.88 0.62
N THR A 38 -10.45 9.98 0.47
CA THR A 38 -11.83 10.32 0.13
C THR A 38 -12.68 10.57 1.39
N GLY A 39 -12.32 9.97 2.51
CA GLY A 39 -12.96 10.20 3.81
C GLY A 39 -12.55 11.54 4.42
N ALA A 40 -13.52 12.30 4.94
CA ALA A 40 -13.26 13.58 5.62
C ALA A 40 -12.28 13.43 6.81
N ASP A 41 -12.38 12.31 7.52
CA ASP A 41 -11.53 12.02 8.68
C ASP A 41 -10.37 11.08 8.37
N SER A 42 -10.29 10.45 7.19
CA SER A 42 -9.29 9.40 6.93
C SER A 42 -7.85 9.95 6.94
N ASN A 43 -7.65 11.17 6.42
CA ASN A 43 -6.36 11.86 6.50
C ASN A 43 -5.94 12.15 7.95
N LYS A 44 -6.89 12.51 8.81
CA LYS A 44 -6.63 12.75 10.23
C LYS A 44 -6.23 11.45 10.92
N HIS A 45 -7.01 10.38 10.75
CA HIS A 45 -6.68 9.07 11.31
C HIS A 45 -5.33 8.55 10.83
N ALA A 46 -4.97 8.77 9.56
CA ALA A 46 -3.66 8.41 9.02
C ALA A 46 -2.51 9.12 9.73
N LYS A 47 -2.67 10.42 10.02
CA LYS A 47 -1.69 11.21 10.78
C LYS A 47 -1.58 10.71 12.22
N ASP A 48 -2.72 10.47 12.88
CA ASP A 48 -2.77 9.97 14.25
C ASP A 48 -2.09 8.57 14.36
N ALA A 49 -2.30 7.70 13.36
CA ALA A 49 -1.64 6.41 13.28
C ALA A 49 -0.13 6.52 13.06
N LEU A 50 0.32 7.45 12.21
CA LEU A 50 1.74 7.72 12.00
C LEU A 50 2.40 8.21 13.29
N THR A 51 1.77 9.13 14.01
CA THR A 51 2.27 9.62 15.30
C THR A 51 2.46 8.47 16.30
N GLN A 52 1.46 7.60 16.44
CA GLN A 52 1.55 6.44 17.34
C GLN A 52 2.71 5.50 16.98
N GLU A 53 2.92 5.21 15.69
CA GLU A 53 4.02 4.32 15.29
C GLU A 53 5.39 4.97 15.54
N VAL A 54 5.53 6.29 15.34
CA VAL A 54 6.76 7.03 15.68
C VAL A 54 7.02 6.99 17.18
N GLU A 55 6.02 7.30 18.02
CA GLU A 55 6.15 7.26 19.49
C GLU A 55 6.56 5.86 19.97
N LYS A 56 5.97 4.81 19.40
CA LYS A 56 6.32 3.42 19.69
C LYS A 56 7.76 3.10 19.28
N MET A 57 8.21 3.57 18.11
CA MET A 57 9.60 3.40 17.66
C MET A 57 10.58 4.13 18.58
N GLU A 58 10.25 5.35 18.99
CA GLU A 58 11.05 6.14 19.94
C GLU A 58 11.16 5.44 21.29
N ALA A 59 10.03 4.98 21.85
CA ALA A 59 10.01 4.23 23.10
C ALA A 59 10.87 2.95 23.01
N ALA A 60 10.77 2.21 21.90
CA ALA A 60 11.59 1.02 21.68
C ALA A 60 13.10 1.34 21.60
N LEU A 61 13.48 2.49 21.03
CA LEU A 61 14.87 2.95 21.00
C LEU A 61 15.37 3.34 22.40
N LEU A 62 14.56 4.05 23.19
CA LEU A 62 14.86 4.43 24.57
C LEU A 62 15.09 3.18 25.46
N SER A 63 14.21 2.18 25.38
CA SER A 63 14.38 0.91 26.11
C SER A 63 15.64 0.13 25.72
N ARG A 64 16.21 0.37 24.53
CA ARG A 64 17.44 -0.29 24.08
C ARG A 64 18.73 0.36 24.61
N THR A 65 18.63 1.50 25.29
CA THR A 65 19.78 2.27 25.79
C THR A 65 20.05 2.11 27.28
N THR A 66 19.23 1.36 28.01
CA THR A 66 19.55 0.90 29.38
C THR A 66 20.62 -0.19 29.34
N PRO A 67 21.79 -0.01 30.00
CA PRO A 67 22.81 -1.04 30.07
C PRO A 67 22.39 -2.04 31.16
N GLU A 68 21.70 -3.10 30.77
CA GLU A 68 21.69 -4.33 31.55
C GLU A 68 22.54 -5.36 30.83
N GLY A 69 23.51 -5.92 31.55
CA GLY A 69 24.69 -6.57 31.00
C GLY A 69 24.48 -7.93 30.35
N ALA A 70 25.50 -8.27 29.56
CA ALA A 70 25.94 -9.59 29.12
C ALA A 70 25.06 -10.38 28.11
N GLU A 71 25.68 -10.61 26.93
CA GLU A 71 25.66 -11.85 26.13
C GLU A 71 24.30 -12.48 25.77
N THR A 72 23.92 -12.62 24.49
CA THR A 72 24.63 -13.35 23.44
C THR A 72 23.99 -13.03 22.09
N VAL A 73 24.82 -12.94 21.05
CA VAL A 73 24.41 -12.95 19.65
C VAL A 73 24.15 -14.40 19.25
N PRO A 74 22.95 -14.75 18.73
CA PRO A 74 22.85 -15.81 17.76
C PRO A 74 22.77 -15.16 16.37
N GLU A 75 23.88 -15.26 15.65
CA GLU A 75 23.97 -15.04 14.22
C GLU A 75 22.94 -15.96 13.53
N ASN A 76 22.02 -15.39 12.75
CA ASN A 76 21.05 -16.17 11.97
C ASN A 76 21.66 -16.52 10.60
N PRO A 77 21.95 -17.81 10.31
CA PRO A 77 22.64 -18.19 9.09
C PRO A 77 21.63 -18.54 7.99
N HIS A 78 20.91 -17.56 7.47
CA HIS A 78 20.09 -17.77 6.26
C HIS A 78 20.19 -16.61 5.28
N LYS A 79 21.41 -16.36 4.79
CA LYS A 79 21.61 -15.59 3.55
C LYS A 79 21.71 -16.57 2.38
N ALA A 80 20.56 -16.97 1.84
CA ALA A 80 20.53 -17.68 0.56
C ALA A 80 21.09 -16.76 -0.54
N PRO A 81 22.00 -17.22 -1.41
CA PRO A 81 22.47 -16.45 -2.55
C PRO A 81 21.32 -16.19 -3.53
N ARG A 82 21.04 -14.91 -3.79
CA ARG A 82 20.10 -14.48 -4.83
C ARG A 82 20.66 -14.89 -6.19
N LEU A 83 20.02 -15.86 -6.84
CA LEU A 83 20.29 -16.23 -8.22
C LEU A 83 19.64 -15.15 -9.12
N GLU A 84 20.47 -14.39 -9.83
CA GLU A 84 20.02 -13.45 -10.85
C GLU A 84 19.45 -14.25 -12.05
N ALA A 85 18.16 -14.10 -12.34
CA ALA A 85 17.56 -14.64 -13.56
C ALA A 85 17.76 -13.64 -14.72
N GLN A 86 18.46 -14.08 -15.76
CA GLN A 86 18.62 -13.37 -17.03
C GLN A 86 17.28 -13.20 -17.77
N PRO A 87 17.13 -12.15 -18.60
CA PRO A 87 15.92 -11.91 -19.37
C PRO A 87 15.99 -12.60 -20.73
N ASP A 88 15.33 -13.75 -20.84
CA ASP A 88 15.17 -14.43 -22.11
C ASP A 88 14.04 -13.75 -22.88
N SER A 89 14.43 -13.06 -23.94
CA SER A 89 13.52 -12.46 -24.91
C SER A 89 12.72 -13.55 -25.64
N SER A 90 11.40 -13.52 -25.55
CA SER A 90 10.47 -13.56 -26.70
C SER A 90 9.04 -13.98 -26.30
N SER A 91 8.08 -13.11 -26.54
CA SER A 91 7.00 -13.36 -27.51
C SER A 91 5.85 -12.37 -27.30
N SER A 92 5.37 -11.87 -28.42
CA SER A 92 4.31 -10.89 -28.55
C SER A 92 3.01 -11.38 -27.91
N SER A 93 2.52 -10.69 -26.88
CA SER A 93 1.10 -10.72 -26.51
C SER A 93 0.69 -9.30 -26.13
N ARG A 94 -0.37 -8.83 -26.79
CA ARG A 94 -0.87 -7.44 -26.76
C ARG A 94 -0.95 -6.94 -25.33
N LYS A 95 -0.11 -5.95 -24.99
CA LYS A 95 -0.14 -5.29 -23.68
C LYS A 95 -1.30 -4.30 -23.65
N SER A 96 -2.54 -4.75 -23.48
CA SER A 96 -3.53 -3.86 -22.89
C SER A 96 -3.11 -3.64 -21.44
N SER A 97 -2.63 -2.43 -21.14
CA SER A 97 -2.27 -2.05 -19.77
C SER A 97 -3.53 -2.11 -18.91
N LEU A 98 -3.44 -2.71 -17.73
CA LEU A 98 -4.54 -2.82 -16.77
C LEU A 98 -5.16 -1.45 -16.44
N LYS A 99 -4.34 -0.38 -16.47
CA LYS A 99 -4.79 1.00 -16.30
C LYS A 99 -5.75 1.45 -17.40
N GLY A 100 -5.50 1.07 -18.66
CA GLY A 100 -6.34 1.45 -19.79
C GLY A 100 -7.72 0.79 -19.73
N LEU A 101 -7.78 -0.48 -19.29
CA LEU A 101 -9.05 -1.18 -19.12
C LEU A 101 -9.89 -0.57 -17.98
N PHE A 102 -9.23 -0.08 -16.93
CA PHE A 102 -9.90 0.60 -15.83
C PHE A 102 -10.46 1.97 -16.24
N GLU A 103 -9.70 2.74 -17.03
CA GLU A 103 -10.15 4.04 -17.56
C GLU A 103 -11.33 3.90 -18.52
N GLU A 104 -11.33 2.89 -19.40
CA GLU A 104 -12.46 2.59 -20.30
C GLU A 104 -13.77 2.32 -19.55
N ILE A 105 -13.70 1.59 -18.44
CA ILE A 105 -14.87 1.26 -17.61
C ILE A 105 -15.46 2.50 -16.93
N LEU A 106 -14.61 3.44 -16.49
CA LEU A 106 -15.09 4.69 -15.88
C LEU A 106 -15.85 5.55 -16.90
N GLN A 107 -15.31 5.65 -18.11
CA GLN A 107 -15.88 6.49 -19.15
C GLN A 107 -17.24 5.99 -19.65
N GLU A 108 -17.42 4.68 -19.79
CA GLU A 108 -18.69 4.07 -20.21
C GLU A 108 -19.83 4.32 -19.19
N HIS A 109 -19.52 4.33 -17.88
CA HIS A 109 -20.52 4.52 -16.83
C HIS A 109 -20.91 5.99 -16.56
N ASP A 110 -20.05 6.94 -16.93
CA ASP A 110 -20.39 8.37 -16.88
C ASP A 110 -21.33 8.78 -18.03
N GLU A 111 -21.20 8.13 -19.20
CA GLU A 111 -22.05 8.36 -20.37
C GLU A 111 -23.47 7.78 -20.21
N GLU A 112 -23.61 6.64 -19.50
CA GLU A 112 -24.90 5.99 -19.28
C GLU A 112 -25.83 6.74 -18.29
N ARG A 113 -25.29 7.68 -17.49
CA ARG A 113 -26.09 8.56 -16.60
C ARG A 113 -26.52 9.87 -17.26
N GLY A 114 -26.12 10.11 -18.51
CA GLY A 114 -26.34 11.37 -19.23
C GLY A 114 -27.47 11.37 -20.26
N ALA A 115 -28.27 10.29 -20.38
CA ALA A 115 -29.35 10.17 -21.36
C ALA A 115 -30.75 10.13 -20.72
#